data_AF-A0A0C9W723-F1
#
_entry.id   AF-A0A0C9W723-F1
#
_cell.length_a   1.000
_cell.length_b   1.000
_cell.length_c   1.000
_cell.angle_alpha   90.00
_cell.angle_beta   90.00
_cell.angle_gamma   90.00
#
_symmetry.space_group_name_H-M   'P 1'
#
loop_
_entity.id
_entity.type
_entity.pdbx_description
1 polymer ?
#
loop_
_entity_poly.entity_id
_entity_poly.type
_entity_poly.pdbx_seq_one_letter_code
_entity_poly.pdbx_strand_id
1 'polypeptide(L)'
;VEIGVLCILPAFQRTHVASHAVGILLKYAFALPRVTPSGETEGHGLGARRVHWYAHPDNEPSLRLAARMGLQREGTLRWSWVLP
;
A
#
# COMPACT_ATOMS: atom_id res chain seq x y z
N VAL A 1 0.60 -4.90 -8.06
CA VAL A 1 -0.52 -4.79 -7.09
C VAL A 1 -0.57 -3.36 -6.60
N GLU A 2 -1.74 -2.83 -6.27
CA GLU A 2 -1.90 -1.48 -5.73
C GLU A 2 -2.47 -1.56 -4.31
N ILE A 3 -1.97 -0.71 -3.40
CA ILE A 3 -2.73 -0.38 -2.19
C ILE A 3 -3.71 0.73 -2.58
N GLY A 4 -4.98 0.37 -2.77
CA GLY A 4 -6.03 1.28 -3.23
C GLY A 4 -6.46 2.28 -2.15
N VAL A 5 -7.75 2.63 -2.15
CA VAL A 5 -8.30 3.69 -1.29
C VAL A 5 -8.13 3.35 0.20
N LEU A 6 -7.18 4.02 0.86
CA LEU A 6 -6.97 3.96 2.29
C LEU A 6 -7.44 5.26 2.94
N CYS A 7 -8.49 5.20 3.75
CA CYS A 7 -9.00 6.33 4.52
C CYS A 7 -8.80 6.07 6.02
N ILE A 8 -8.18 7.03 6.72
CA ILE A 8 -8.07 7.02 8.17
C ILE A 8 -8.98 8.10 8.73
N LEU A 9 -9.98 7.68 9.51
CA LEU A 9 -10.93 8.61 10.12
C LEU A 9 -10.19 9.62 11.00
N PRO A 10 -10.67 10.88 11.09
CA PRO A 10 -9.97 11.97 11.80
C PRO A 10 -9.51 11.62 13.22
N ALA A 11 -10.34 10.89 13.97
CA ALA A 11 -10.03 10.46 15.35
C ALA A 11 -8.79 9.56 15.46
N PHE A 12 -8.36 8.92 14.36
CA PHE A 12 -7.23 7.99 14.31
C PHE A 12 -6.07 8.53 13.45
N GLN A 13 -6.11 9.81 13.06
CA GLN A 13 -4.99 10.42 12.36
C GLN A 13 -3.88 10.75 13.34
N ARG A 14 -2.62 10.59 12.90
CA ARG A 14 -1.42 10.76 13.74
C ARG A 14 -1.30 9.80 14.93
N THR A 15 -2.06 8.70 14.95
CA THR A 15 -1.98 7.64 15.97
C THR A 15 -1.28 6.36 15.48
N HIS A 16 -0.43 6.48 14.45
CA HIS A 16 0.28 5.37 13.79
C HIS A 16 -0.57 4.36 13.00
N VAL A 17 -1.91 4.38 13.15
CA VAL A 17 -2.84 3.46 12.46
C VAL A 17 -2.55 3.34 10.97
N ALA A 18 -2.36 4.46 10.27
CA ALA A 18 -2.06 4.47 8.83
C ALA A 18 -0.81 3.64 8.48
N SER A 19 0.29 3.87 9.20
CA SER A 19 1.57 3.19 8.94
C SER A 19 1.49 1.70 9.27
N HIS A 20 0.78 1.32 10.33
CA HIS A 20 0.57 -0.10 10.66
C HIS A 20 -0.28 -0.79 9.60
N ALA A 21 -1.38 -0.17 9.17
CA ALA A 21 -2.23 -0.69 8.10
C ALA A 21 -1.42 -0.91 6.81
N VAL A 22 -0.69 0.11 6.34
CA VAL A 22 0.15 0.01 5.14
C VAL A 22 1.24 -1.04 5.33
N GLY A 23 1.89 -1.11 6.50
CA GLY A 23 2.93 -2.10 6.77
C GLY A 23 2.43 -3.54 6.70
N ILE A 24 1.22 -3.81 7.22
CA ILE A 24 0.58 -5.13 7.11
C ILE A 24 0.25 -5.45 5.65
N LEU A 25 -0.30 -4.48 4.91
CA LEU A 25 -0.63 -4.67 3.48
C LEU A 25 0.62 -4.94 2.64
N LEU A 26 1.72 -4.24 2.89
CA LEU A 26 3.00 -4.49 2.21
C LEU A 26 3.55 -5.89 2.56
N LYS A 27 3.53 -6.28 3.84
CA LYS A 27 3.93 -7.64 4.26
C LYS A 27 3.11 -8.71 3.55
N TYR A 28 1.80 -8.54 3.51
CA TYR A 28 0.87 -9.43 2.81
C TYR A 28 1.17 -9.50 1.30
N ALA A 29 1.36 -8.33 0.67
CA ALA A 29 1.61 -8.26 -0.76
C ALA A 29 2.91 -8.97 -1.16
N PHE A 30 3.98 -8.82 -0.38
CA PHE A 30 5.29 -9.38 -0.71
C PHE A 30 5.50 -10.81 -0.21
N ALA A 31 4.75 -11.28 0.78
CA ALA A 31 4.87 -12.65 1.27
C ALA A 31 4.55 -13.65 0.14
N LEU A 32 5.43 -14.63 -0.06
CA LEU A 32 5.23 -15.69 -1.06
C LEU A 32 4.28 -16.76 -0.49
N PRO A 33 3.28 -17.21 -1.26
CA PRO A 33 2.59 -18.45 -0.95
C PRO A 33 3.59 -19.61 -1.06
N ARG A 34 3.63 -20.52 -0.08
CA ARG A 34 4.52 -21.68 -0.07
C ARG A 34 3.70 -22.91 -0.42
N VAL A 35 4.12 -23.68 -1.41
CA VAL A 35 3.53 -25.01 -1.65
C VAL A 35 4.26 -26.01 -0.77
N THR A 36 3.53 -26.70 0.10
CA THR A 36 4.06 -27.75 0.96
C THR A 36 4.42 -28.99 0.14
N PRO A 37 5.23 -29.92 0.68
CA PRO A 37 5.47 -31.21 0.05
C PRO A 37 4.20 -32.05 -0.18
N SER A 38 3.12 -31.82 0.58
CA SER A 38 1.80 -32.44 0.38
C SER A 38 1.03 -31.87 -0.82
N GLY A 39 1.52 -30.79 -1.45
CA GLY A 39 0.86 -30.10 -2.57
C GLY A 39 -0.15 -29.03 -2.13
N GLU A 40 -0.25 -28.74 -0.83
CA GLU A 40 -1.14 -27.72 -0.29
C GLU A 40 -0.44 -26.36 -0.31
N THR A 41 -1.17 -25.28 -0.55
CA THR A 41 -0.60 -23.92 -0.44
C THR A 41 -0.71 -23.44 1.00
N GLU A 42 0.43 -23.35 1.68
CA GLU A 42 0.59 -22.78 3.01
C GLU A 42 0.96 -21.29 2.94
N GLY A 43 0.28 -20.49 3.76
CA GLY A 43 0.43 -19.04 3.80
C GLY A 43 -0.56 -18.29 2.90
N HIS A 44 -0.73 -16.99 3.17
CA HIS A 44 -1.78 -16.18 2.55
C HIS A 44 -1.25 -15.02 1.70
N GLY A 45 0.05 -14.90 1.45
CA GLY A 45 0.62 -13.76 0.74
C GLY A 45 0.41 -13.79 -0.77
N LEU A 46 0.50 -12.62 -1.42
CA LEU A 46 0.29 -12.48 -2.86
C LEU A 46 1.52 -12.80 -3.71
N GLY A 47 2.72 -12.85 -3.11
CA GLY A 47 3.97 -13.03 -3.83
C GLY A 47 4.27 -11.94 -4.86
N ALA A 48 3.70 -10.74 -4.69
CA ALA A 48 3.87 -9.64 -5.62
C ALA A 48 5.32 -9.19 -5.63
N ARG A 49 5.89 -8.92 -6.81
CA ARG A 49 7.24 -8.35 -6.92
C ARG A 49 7.25 -6.82 -6.76
N ARG A 50 6.08 -6.20 -6.89
CA ARG A 50 5.93 -4.75 -6.91
C ARG A 50 4.56 -4.30 -6.43
N VAL A 51 4.56 -3.29 -5.58
CA VAL A 51 3.38 -2.61 -5.05
C VAL A 51 3.44 -1.13 -5.43
N HIS A 52 2.32 -0.58 -5.92
CA HIS A 52 2.20 0.82 -6.29
C HIS A 52 1.25 1.52 -5.32
N TRP A 53 1.41 2.84 -5.22
CA TRP A 53 0.56 3.73 -4.43
C TRP A 53 0.25 4.98 -5.26
N TYR A 54 -1.03 5.30 -5.40
CA TYR A 54 -1.47 6.54 -6.02
C TYR A 54 -2.02 7.50 -4.96
N ALA A 55 -1.66 8.77 -5.12
CA ALA A 55 -2.24 9.85 -4.35
C ALA A 55 -2.38 11.06 -5.26
N HIS A 56 -3.40 11.88 -5.01
CA HIS A 56 -3.50 13.19 -5.64
C HIS A 56 -2.23 14.02 -5.32
N PRO A 57 -1.67 14.79 -6.27
CA PRO A 57 -0.48 15.60 -6.03
C PRO A 57 -0.60 16.55 -4.84
N ASP A 58 -1.81 17.05 -4.56
CA ASP A 58 -2.06 17.95 -3.43
C ASP A 58 -2.36 17.23 -2.11
N ASN A 59 -2.46 15.89 -2.12
CA ASN A 59 -2.62 15.10 -0.89
C ASN A 59 -1.26 14.79 -0.26
N GLU A 60 -0.62 15.86 0.19
CA GLU A 60 0.70 15.83 0.82
C GLU A 60 0.78 14.85 2.03
N PRO A 61 -0.24 14.72 2.92
CA PRO A 61 -0.21 13.71 3.98
C PRO A 61 -0.08 12.27 3.45
N SER A 62 -0.77 11.93 2.36
CA SER A 62 -0.70 10.61 1.73
C SER A 62 0.67 10.38 1.07
N LEU A 63 1.20 11.39 0.37
CA LEU A 63 2.53 11.33 -0.25
C LEU A 63 3.64 11.10 0.79
N ARG A 64 3.59 11.82 1.93
CA ARG A 64 4.55 11.61 3.03
C ARG A 64 4.41 10.25 3.68
N LEU A 65 3.18 9.72 3.81
CA LEU A 65 2.97 8.37 4.31
C LEU A 65 3.66 7.35 3.40
N ALA A 66 3.46 7.42 2.09
CA ALA A 66 4.08 6.51 1.13
C ALA A 66 5.62 6.57 1.20
N ALA A 67 6.20 7.77 1.22
CA ALA A 67 7.64 7.96 1.34
C ALA A 67 8.20 7.36 2.64
N ARG A 68 7.53 7.59 3.78
CA ARG A 68 7.93 7.02 5.08
C ARG A 68 7.86 5.50 5.11
N MET A 69 6.96 4.89 4.33
CA MET A 69 6.84 3.44 4.19
C MET A 69 7.86 2.85 3.19
N GLY A 70 8.74 3.66 2.61
CA GLY A 70 9.84 3.22 1.73
C GLY A 70 9.47 3.17 0.24
N LEU A 71 8.26 3.61 -0.14
CA LEU A 71 7.90 3.72 -1.55
C LEU A 71 8.67 4.85 -2.23
N GLN A 72 9.02 4.64 -3.50
CA GLN A 72 9.75 5.61 -4.31
C GLN A 72 8.78 6.37 -5.21
N ARG A 73 8.96 7.69 -5.33
CA ARG A 73 8.14 8.52 -6.21
C ARG A 73 8.64 8.41 -7.65
N GLU A 74 7.79 7.85 -8.51
CA GLU A 74 8.14 7.59 -9.92
C GLU A 74 7.67 8.68 -10.88
N GLY A 75 6.62 9.42 -10.53
CA GLY A 75 6.15 10.52 -11.36
C GLY A 75 4.76 11.01 -10.99
N THR A 76 4.28 11.97 -11.78
CA THR A 76 2.93 12.53 -11.68
C THR A 76 2.17 12.21 -12.96
N LEU A 77 1.08 11.44 -12.82
CA LEU A 77 0.18 11.14 -13.93
C LEU A 77 -0.78 12.31 -14.15
N ARG A 78 -0.46 13.19 -15.09
CA ARG A 78 -1.31 14.35 -15.43
C ARG A 78 -2.64 13.88 -16.00
N TRP A 79 -3.73 14.56 -15.66
CA TRP A 79 -5.08 14.27 -16.16
C TRP A 79 -5.58 12.85 -15.84
N SER A 80 -5.06 12.21 -14.80
CA SER A 80 -5.44 10.85 -14.39
C SER A 80 -6.74 10.79 -13.60
N TRP A 81 -7.15 11.90 -12.97
CA TRP A 81 -8.39 12.00 -12.20
C TRP A 81 -9.06 13.35 -12.50
N VAL A 82 -10.39 13.33 -12.60
CA VAL A 82 -11.22 14.54 -12.51
C VAL A 82 -11.84 14.52 -11.13
N LEU A 83 -11.31 15.34 -10.22
CA LEU A 83 -11.90 15.53 -8.91
C LEU A 83 -12.94 16.66 -8.97
N PRO A 84 -14.08 16.54 -8.27
CA PRO A 84 -15.09 17.60 -8.19
C PRO A 84 -14.56 18.90 -7.59
#